data_AF-A0A3E2CN52-F1
#
_entry.id   AF-A0A3E2CN52-F1
#
_cell.length_a   1.000
_cell.length_b   1.000
_cell.length_c   1.000
_cell.angle_alpha   90.00
_cell.angle_beta   90.00
_cell.angle_gamma   90.00
#
_symmetry.space_group_name_H-M   'P 1'
#
loop_
_entity.id
_entity.type
_entity.pdbx_description
1 polymer ?
#
loop_
_entity_poly.entity_id
_entity_poly.type
_entity_poly.pdbx_seq_one_letter_code
_entity_poly.pdbx_strand_id
1 'polypeptide(L)'
;MVGRRKVINHQNKKKYRSVTSHGGLACHASVPCGVCENKDVDSVNWRFATWKNVAIALFNLFLPRACAGCDTPDYILCDNCKKALQCWKRAPFTRTVCGYRYACGSYSTVVRRSILLWKDHFDIACDKIFGELIGDLVVEVISKFLRSHSCYISENPIFVIPVPSSKYSSRHRGRKHM
;
A
#
# COMPACT_ATOMS: atom_id res chain seq x y z
N MET A 1 -37.04 -8.64 33.32
CA MET A 1 -35.85 -8.58 34.20
C MET A 1 -34.65 -8.13 33.37
N VAL A 2 -34.24 -6.88 33.55
CA VAL A 2 -33.27 -6.16 32.71
C VAL A 2 -31.88 -6.24 33.35
N GLY A 3 -30.94 -6.92 32.70
CA GLY A 3 -29.56 -7.07 33.16
C GLY A 3 -28.69 -5.85 32.86
N ARG A 4 -28.25 -5.18 33.94
CA ARG A 4 -27.32 -4.03 33.96
C ARG A 4 -26.02 -4.32 33.23
N ARG A 5 -25.73 -3.53 32.18
CA ARG A 5 -24.40 -3.41 31.57
C ARG A 5 -23.60 -2.35 32.37
N LYS A 6 -22.51 -2.75 33.03
CA LYS A 6 -21.61 -1.83 33.75
C LYS A 6 -20.92 -0.89 32.75
N VAL A 7 -21.13 0.40 32.94
CA VAL A 7 -20.46 1.50 32.24
C VAL A 7 -19.08 1.68 32.86
N ILE A 8 -18.02 1.42 32.10
CA ILE A 8 -16.66 1.80 32.48
C ILE A 8 -16.41 3.19 31.88
N ASN A 9 -16.44 4.19 32.75
CA ASN A 9 -16.01 5.55 32.46
C ASN A 9 -14.49 5.58 32.31
N HIS A 10 -13.98 5.81 31.10
CA HIS A 10 -12.64 6.33 30.92
C HIS A 10 -12.74 7.73 30.32
N GLN A 11 -12.62 8.73 31.20
CA GLN A 11 -12.41 10.11 30.81
C GLN A 11 -11.04 10.22 30.15
N ASN A 12 -11.00 10.55 28.87
CA ASN A 12 -9.80 11.04 28.23
C ASN A 12 -10.19 12.27 27.40
N LYS A 13 -10.09 13.45 28.03
CA LYS A 13 -10.35 14.76 27.43
C LYS A 13 -9.30 15.01 26.34
N LYS A 14 -9.55 14.60 25.09
CA LYS A 14 -8.86 15.18 23.93
C LYS A 14 -9.50 16.52 23.61
N LYS A 15 -8.77 17.60 23.88
CA LYS A 15 -9.08 18.96 23.41
C LYS A 15 -9.24 18.94 21.89
N TYR A 16 -10.46 19.11 21.40
CA TYR A 16 -10.70 19.49 20.01
C TYR A 16 -10.33 20.97 19.88
N ARG A 17 -9.21 21.27 19.19
CA ARG A 17 -8.95 22.62 18.69
C ARG A 17 -9.85 22.84 17.49
N SER A 18 -10.73 23.83 17.59
CA SER A 18 -11.53 24.36 16.50
C SER A 18 -10.61 24.89 15.39
N VAL A 19 -10.75 24.36 14.17
CA VAL A 19 -10.08 24.88 12.98
C VAL A 19 -11.05 25.86 12.31
N THR A 20 -10.75 27.15 12.42
CA THR A 20 -11.38 28.21 11.63
C THR A 20 -10.90 28.10 10.19
N SER A 21 -11.82 28.01 9.23
CA SER A 21 -11.51 27.99 7.80
C SER A 21 -11.26 29.40 7.28
N HIS A 22 -10.06 29.67 6.80
CA HIS A 22 -9.82 30.73 5.82
C HIS A 22 -9.41 30.06 4.50
N GLY A 23 -10.06 30.50 3.42
CA GLY A 23 -9.98 29.88 2.11
C GLY A 23 -8.56 29.77 1.56
N GLY A 24 -8.31 28.64 0.89
CA GLY A 24 -7.04 28.32 0.22
C GLY A 24 -6.79 26.82 0.31
N LEU A 25 -6.76 26.15 -0.85
CA LEU A 25 -6.51 24.72 -1.13
C LEU A 25 -6.59 23.73 0.06
N ALA A 26 -7.53 22.79 -0.04
CA ALA A 26 -7.64 21.64 0.86
C ALA A 26 -6.47 20.66 0.67
N CYS A 27 -5.32 20.97 1.26
CA CYS A 27 -4.25 20.01 1.51
C CYS A 27 -4.65 19.19 2.75
N HIS A 28 -5.24 18.01 2.55
CA HIS A 28 -5.56 17.11 3.66
C HIS A 28 -4.28 16.72 4.40
N ALA A 29 -4.24 17.06 5.69
CA ALA A 29 -3.21 16.78 6.69
C ALA A 29 -2.16 15.74 6.25
N SER A 30 -1.05 16.26 5.73
CA SER A 30 0.15 15.51 5.40
C SER A 30 0.62 14.77 6.65
N VAL A 31 0.59 13.44 6.59
CA VAL A 31 1.48 12.62 7.43
C VAL A 31 2.90 13.14 7.18
N PRO A 32 3.74 13.32 8.21
CA PRO A 32 5.15 13.65 8.00
C PRO A 32 5.80 12.44 7.32
N CYS A 33 5.69 12.38 5.99
CA CYS A 33 6.64 11.68 5.18
C CYS A 33 7.95 12.41 5.45
N GLY A 34 8.95 11.70 6.00
CA GLY A 34 10.28 12.26 6.22
C GLY A 34 10.67 13.05 4.98
N VAL A 35 11.20 14.26 5.20
CA VAL A 35 11.56 15.28 4.22
C VAL A 35 11.65 14.64 2.84
N CYS A 36 10.67 14.96 1.99
CA CYS A 36 10.84 14.76 0.56
C CYS A 36 12.08 15.60 0.23
N GLU A 37 13.27 15.00 0.28
CA GLU A 37 14.38 15.52 -0.50
C GLU A 37 13.80 15.58 -1.90
N ASN A 38 13.50 16.81 -2.33
CA ASN A 38 13.41 17.14 -3.74
C ASN A 38 14.76 16.71 -4.28
N LYS A 39 14.89 15.43 -4.67
CA LYS A 39 15.96 15.03 -5.55
C LYS A 39 15.71 15.85 -6.78
N ASP A 40 16.55 16.86 -6.97
CA ASP A 40 16.50 17.83 -8.03
C ASP A 40 16.08 17.14 -9.33
N VAL A 41 14.80 17.30 -9.68
CA VAL A 41 14.25 16.98 -11.01
C VAL A 41 14.93 17.88 -12.07
N ASP A 42 15.76 18.82 -11.62
CA ASP A 42 16.49 19.79 -12.42
C ASP A 42 17.83 19.27 -12.97
N SER A 43 18.21 18.02 -12.70
CA SER A 43 19.41 17.40 -13.30
C SER A 43 19.10 16.46 -14.47
N VAL A 44 17.87 16.47 -15.01
CA VAL A 44 17.59 15.78 -16.27
C VAL A 44 18.25 16.57 -17.39
N ASN A 45 19.32 16.01 -17.94
CA ASN A 45 20.00 16.55 -19.11
C ASN A 45 19.07 16.40 -20.32
N TRP A 46 18.19 17.39 -20.57
CA TRP A 46 17.15 17.39 -21.62
C TRP A 46 17.70 17.30 -23.04
N ARG A 47 19.03 17.25 -23.20
CA ARG A 47 19.73 17.27 -24.48
C ARG A 47 19.45 16.03 -25.34
N PHE A 48 18.88 14.95 -24.77
CA PHE A 48 18.38 13.78 -25.51
C PHE A 48 17.13 13.18 -24.86
N ALA A 49 16.01 13.90 -24.86
CA ALA A 49 14.73 13.29 -24.51
C ALA A 49 14.30 12.30 -25.60
N THR A 50 14.24 11.00 -25.27
CA THR A 50 13.68 9.99 -26.18
C THR A 50 12.20 10.29 -26.42
N TRP A 51 11.68 10.04 -27.61
CA TRP A 51 10.25 10.18 -27.94
C TRP A 51 9.31 9.49 -26.93
N LYS A 52 9.76 8.39 -26.30
CA LYS A 52 9.04 7.74 -25.20
C LYS A 52 8.84 8.66 -23.99
N ASN A 53 9.86 9.40 -23.59
CA ASN A 53 9.79 10.30 -22.44
C ASN A 53 8.87 11.50 -22.74
N VAL A 54 8.92 12.02 -23.97
CA VAL A 54 8.00 13.08 -24.42
C VAL A 54 6.55 12.61 -24.42
N ALA A 55 6.29 11.40 -24.94
CA ALA A 55 4.95 10.83 -24.94
C ALA A 55 4.42 10.59 -23.51
N ILE A 56 5.26 10.10 -22.60
CA ILE A 56 4.91 9.94 -21.18
C ILE A 56 4.61 11.28 -20.53
N ALA A 57 5.44 12.30 -20.77
CA ALA A 57 5.23 13.64 -20.21
C ALA A 57 3.92 14.27 -20.70
N LEU A 58 3.61 14.16 -22.00
CA LEU A 58 2.35 14.62 -22.56
C LEU A 58 1.16 13.85 -21.96
N PHE A 59 1.27 12.53 -21.82
CA PHE A 59 0.22 11.72 -21.20
C PHE A 59 -0.02 12.13 -19.75
N ASN A 60 1.03 12.36 -18.97
CA ASN A 60 0.93 12.81 -17.59
C ASN A 60 0.34 14.22 -17.47
N LEU A 61 0.48 15.07 -18.49
CA LEU A 61 -0.18 16.38 -18.53
C LEU A 61 -1.71 16.25 -18.73
N PHE A 62 -2.15 15.33 -19.59
CA PHE A 62 -3.57 15.10 -19.85
C PHE A 62 -4.24 14.25 -18.76
N LEU A 63 -3.50 13.31 -18.18
CA LEU A 63 -3.96 12.35 -17.20
C LEU A 63 -3.03 12.38 -15.99
N PRO A 64 -3.03 13.49 -15.22
CA PRO A 64 -2.16 13.65 -14.08
C PRO A 64 -2.44 12.56 -13.07
N ARG A 65 -1.37 11.85 -12.73
CA ARG A 65 -1.41 10.75 -11.78
C ARG A 65 -0.47 11.06 -10.63
N ALA A 66 -0.89 10.65 -9.45
CA ALA A 66 -0.10 10.78 -8.23
C ALA A 66 0.09 9.41 -7.56
N CYS A 67 1.16 9.29 -6.79
CA CYS A 67 1.49 8.11 -6.03
C CYS A 67 0.33 7.73 -5.10
N ALA A 68 -0.15 6.49 -5.18
CA ALA A 68 -1.28 6.02 -4.38
C ALA A 68 -1.03 6.11 -2.85
N GLY A 69 0.23 6.19 -2.42
CA GLY A 69 0.58 6.32 -1.01
C GLY A 69 0.69 7.77 -0.52
N CYS A 70 1.42 8.62 -1.23
CA CYS A 70 1.84 9.95 -0.75
C CYS A 70 1.56 11.11 -1.71
N ASP A 71 0.87 10.88 -2.82
CA ASP A 71 0.56 11.87 -3.86
C ASP A 71 1.74 12.52 -4.58
N THR A 72 2.96 11.97 -4.50
CA THR A 72 4.05 12.42 -5.37
C THR A 72 3.63 12.27 -6.84
N PRO A 73 3.73 13.32 -7.67
CA PRO A 73 3.26 13.29 -9.05
C PRO A 73 4.03 12.28 -9.89
N ASP A 74 3.42 11.82 -10.99
CA ASP A 74 4.02 10.98 -12.03
C ASP A 74 4.43 9.56 -11.60
N TYR A 75 4.08 9.14 -10.38
CA TYR A 75 4.31 7.78 -9.89
C TYR A 75 3.00 7.03 -9.65
N ILE A 76 2.95 5.74 -10.00
CA ILE A 76 1.89 4.84 -9.52
C ILE A 76 2.07 4.60 -8.01
N LEU A 77 3.29 4.20 -7.63
CA LEU A 77 3.75 4.09 -6.25
C LEU A 77 5.24 4.45 -6.23
N CYS A 78 5.60 5.54 -5.57
CA CYS A 78 6.98 6.01 -5.51
C CYS A 78 7.86 5.06 -4.67
N ASP A 79 9.19 5.17 -4.83
CA ASP A 79 10.13 4.26 -4.17
C ASP A 79 10.07 4.30 -2.64
N ASN A 80 9.77 5.45 -2.04
CA ASN A 80 9.58 5.56 -0.60
C ASN A 80 8.35 4.78 -0.12
N CYS A 81 7.24 4.84 -0.88
CA CYS A 81 6.04 4.08 -0.58
C CYS A 81 6.23 2.58 -0.85
N LYS A 82 7.01 2.21 -1.88
CA LYS A 82 7.43 0.82 -2.12
C LYS A 82 8.24 0.28 -0.95
N LYS A 83 9.24 1.04 -0.46
CA LYS A 83 10.05 0.67 0.72
C LYS A 83 9.20 0.45 1.96
N ALA A 84 8.17 1.28 2.18
CA ALA A 84 7.23 1.07 3.29
C ALA A 84 6.46 -0.26 3.19
N LEU A 85 6.20 -0.74 1.96
CA LEU A 85 5.62 -2.05 1.63
C LEU A 85 6.66 -3.17 1.47
N GLN A 86 7.95 -2.90 1.63
CA GLN A 86 9.00 -3.93 1.72
C GLN A 86 9.38 -4.21 3.19
N CYS A 87 9.00 -3.32 4.12
CA CYS A 87 9.13 -3.51 5.56
C CYS A 87 8.10 -4.50 6.11
N TRP A 88 8.20 -5.75 5.69
CA TRP A 88 7.20 -6.77 6.00
C TRP A 88 7.11 -7.12 7.48
N LYS A 89 5.94 -7.62 7.87
CA LYS A 89 5.58 -7.98 9.24
C LYS A 89 5.11 -9.43 9.29
N ARG A 90 5.49 -10.14 10.35
CA ARG A 90 5.02 -11.49 10.67
C ARG A 90 4.23 -11.43 11.97
N ALA A 91 3.07 -12.08 11.98
CA ALA A 91 2.27 -12.25 13.18
C ALA A 91 1.72 -13.68 13.24
N PRO A 92 1.59 -14.30 14.43
CA PRO A 92 0.93 -15.58 14.56
C PRO A 92 -0.57 -15.44 14.25
N PHE A 93 -1.20 -16.52 13.81
CA PHE A 93 -2.65 -16.59 13.89
C PHE A 93 -3.08 -16.80 15.34
N THR A 94 -4.08 -16.04 15.79
CA THR A 94 -4.52 -16.05 17.19
C THR A 94 -5.51 -17.16 17.53
N ARG A 95 -6.17 -17.76 16.53
CA ARG A 95 -7.28 -18.71 16.73
C ARG A 95 -7.24 -19.91 15.79
N THR A 96 -6.13 -20.15 15.10
CA THR A 96 -5.96 -21.28 14.19
C THR A 96 -4.56 -21.87 14.35
N VAL A 97 -4.42 -23.18 14.12
CA VAL A 97 -3.14 -23.91 14.19
C VAL A 97 -2.24 -23.60 12.98
N CYS A 98 -2.61 -22.62 12.18
CA CYS A 98 -2.03 -22.36 10.86
C CYS A 98 -0.81 -21.42 10.94
N GLY A 99 0.26 -21.78 11.64
CA GLY A 99 1.54 -21.07 11.59
C GLY A 99 1.45 -19.52 11.72
N TYR A 100 2.02 -18.81 10.75
CA TYR A 100 2.13 -17.35 10.74
C TYR A 100 1.46 -16.71 9.52
N ARG A 101 0.96 -15.48 9.71
CA ARG A 101 0.59 -14.56 8.62
C ARG A 101 1.71 -13.56 8.38
N TYR A 102 1.86 -13.19 7.11
CA TYR A 102 2.85 -12.22 6.65
C TYR A 102 2.12 -11.06 5.95
N ALA A 103 2.65 -9.85 6.10
CA ALA A 103 2.14 -8.65 5.44
C ALA A 103 3.31 -7.83 4.90
N CYS A 104 3.19 -7.28 3.69
CA CYS A 104 4.21 -6.46 3.04
C CYS A 104 4.58 -5.20 3.85
N GLY A 105 3.69 -4.68 4.70
CA GLY A 105 4.01 -3.54 5.57
C GLY A 105 3.04 -3.39 6.74
N SER A 106 3.29 -2.38 7.56
CA SER A 106 2.32 -1.94 8.58
C SER A 106 1.14 -1.26 7.89
N TYR A 107 -0.08 -1.63 8.26
CA TYR A 107 -1.30 -1.03 7.72
C TYR A 107 -1.55 0.37 8.32
N SER A 108 -0.74 1.33 7.91
CA SER A 108 -0.76 2.72 8.39
C SER A 108 -0.42 3.68 7.26
N THR A 109 -0.84 4.94 7.41
CA THR A 109 -0.41 6.08 6.57
C THR A 109 -0.44 5.78 5.06
N VAL A 110 0.70 5.78 4.40
CA VAL A 110 0.86 5.60 2.94
C VAL A 110 0.47 4.20 2.48
N VAL A 111 0.71 3.17 3.30
CA VAL A 111 0.35 1.78 3.00
C VAL A 111 -1.16 1.60 3.08
N ARG A 112 -1.79 2.16 4.12
CA ARG A 112 -3.26 2.13 4.24
C ARG A 112 -3.91 2.83 3.05
N ARG A 113 -3.40 4.01 2.68
CA ARG A 113 -3.95 4.80 1.58
C ARG A 113 -3.83 4.08 0.24
N SER A 114 -2.65 3.57 -0.09
CA SER A 114 -2.43 2.86 -1.36
C SER A 114 -3.32 1.63 -1.48
N ILE A 115 -3.49 0.86 -0.39
CA ILE A 115 -4.40 -0.29 -0.36
C ILE A 115 -5.85 0.14 -0.56
N LEU A 116 -6.31 1.23 0.07
CA LEU A 116 -7.69 1.69 -0.09
C LEU A 116 -7.97 2.21 -1.51
N LEU A 117 -7.05 2.98 -2.09
CA LEU A 117 -7.18 3.44 -3.48
C LEU A 117 -7.24 2.26 -4.45
N TRP A 118 -6.34 1.30 -4.30
CA TRP A 118 -6.37 0.08 -5.07
C TRP A 118 -7.65 -0.73 -4.84
N LYS A 119 -8.05 -0.96 -3.59
CA LYS A 119 -9.11 -1.91 -3.24
C LYS A 119 -10.52 -1.37 -3.48
N ASP A 120 -10.75 -0.10 -3.14
CA ASP A 120 -12.09 0.50 -3.06
C ASP A 120 -12.28 1.62 -4.11
N HIS A 121 -11.19 2.17 -4.68
CA HIS A 121 -11.24 3.18 -5.74
C HIS A 121 -10.71 2.71 -7.09
N PHE A 122 -10.60 1.40 -7.30
CA PHE A 122 -10.28 0.81 -8.61
C PHE A 122 -8.94 1.25 -9.20
N ASP A 123 -7.95 1.55 -8.36
CA ASP A 123 -6.63 1.93 -8.85
C ASP A 123 -5.84 0.72 -9.37
N ILE A 124 -6.23 0.23 -10.55
CA ILE A 124 -5.69 -0.97 -11.21
C ILE A 124 -4.20 -0.87 -11.54
N ALA A 125 -3.64 0.35 -11.63
CA ALA A 125 -2.23 0.52 -11.91
C ALA A 125 -1.35 -0.05 -10.77
N CYS A 126 -1.90 -0.17 -9.55
CA CYS A 126 -1.23 -0.79 -8.42
C CYS A 126 -1.15 -2.33 -8.51
N ASP A 127 -1.92 -2.99 -9.39
CA ASP A 127 -2.00 -4.45 -9.48
C ASP A 127 -0.62 -5.10 -9.65
N LYS A 128 0.15 -4.65 -10.65
CA LYS A 128 1.49 -5.18 -10.93
C LYS A 128 2.43 -4.99 -9.74
N ILE A 129 2.43 -3.79 -9.16
CA ILE A 129 3.33 -3.44 -8.05
C ILE A 129 3.01 -4.27 -6.80
N PHE A 130 1.73 -4.45 -6.48
CA PHE A 130 1.33 -5.29 -5.35
C PHE A 130 1.61 -6.77 -5.61
N GLY A 131 1.43 -7.26 -6.84
CA GLY A 131 1.83 -8.60 -7.23
C GLY A 131 3.32 -8.85 -7.03
N GLU A 132 4.18 -7.93 -7.50
CA GLU A 132 5.64 -7.99 -7.31
C GLU A 132 6.00 -7.99 -5.82
N LEU A 133 5.45 -7.07 -5.02
CA LEU A 133 5.72 -6.99 -3.58
C LEU A 133 5.29 -8.23 -2.80
N ILE A 134 4.18 -8.87 -3.19
CA ILE A 134 3.73 -10.13 -2.58
C ILE A 134 4.65 -11.28 -3.03
N GLY A 135 5.02 -11.32 -4.31
CA GLY A 135 5.95 -12.30 -4.86
C GLY A 135 7.30 -12.26 -4.14
N ASP A 136 7.89 -11.07 -4.01
CA ASP A 136 9.14 -10.85 -3.28
C ASP A 136 9.04 -11.33 -1.82
N LEU A 137 7.92 -11.01 -1.15
CA LEU A 137 7.68 -11.46 0.23
C LEU A 137 7.60 -12.99 0.32
N VAL A 138 6.91 -13.64 -0.61
CA VAL A 138 6.78 -15.11 -0.64
C VAL A 138 8.15 -15.76 -0.83
N VAL A 139 8.95 -15.28 -1.78
CA VAL A 139 10.31 -15.78 -2.02
C VAL A 139 11.19 -15.59 -0.78
N GLU A 140 11.15 -14.42 -0.16
CA GLU A 140 11.92 -14.10 1.04
C GLU A 140 11.56 -15.02 2.23
N VAL A 141 10.26 -15.21 2.48
CA VAL A 141 9.76 -16.05 3.58
C VAL A 141 10.12 -17.52 3.36
N ILE A 142 9.91 -18.03 2.15
CA ILE A 142 10.21 -19.42 1.81
C ILE A 142 11.71 -19.65 1.88
N SER A 143 12.54 -18.77 1.31
CA SER A 143 14.00 -18.89 1.36
C SER A 143 14.52 -18.93 2.80
N LYS A 144 13.97 -18.09 3.69
CA LYS A 144 14.30 -18.12 5.13
C LYS A 144 13.87 -19.43 5.80
N PHE A 145 12.70 -19.94 5.45
CA PHE A 145 12.20 -21.22 5.97
C PHE A 145 13.11 -22.39 5.55
N LEU A 146 13.47 -22.46 4.26
CA LEU A 146 14.34 -23.51 3.73
C LEU A 146 15.72 -23.50 4.39
N ARG A 147 16.33 -22.31 4.50
CA ARG A 147 17.64 -22.12 5.16
C ARG A 147 17.64 -22.54 6.62
N SER A 148 16.53 -22.36 7.33
CA SER A 148 16.43 -22.71 8.76
C SER A 148 16.16 -24.20 9.01
N HIS A 149 15.66 -24.95 8.02
CA HIS A 149 15.29 -26.36 8.17
C HIS A 149 16.13 -27.30 7.29
N SER A 150 17.17 -26.79 6.64
CA SER A 150 18.07 -27.56 5.75
C SER A 150 17.31 -28.36 4.68
N CYS A 151 16.22 -27.81 4.16
CA CYS A 151 15.39 -28.43 3.12
C CYS A 151 15.55 -27.72 1.77
N TYR A 152 15.25 -28.45 0.69
CA TYR A 152 15.30 -27.95 -0.68
C TYR A 152 13.89 -27.74 -1.22
N ILE A 153 13.74 -26.78 -2.12
CA ILE A 153 12.49 -26.56 -2.85
C ILE A 153 12.52 -27.39 -4.13
N SER A 154 11.36 -27.94 -4.49
CA SER A 154 11.17 -28.55 -5.81
C SER A 154 11.31 -27.46 -6.89
N GLU A 155 11.85 -27.79 -8.06
CA GLU A 155 11.97 -26.86 -9.21
C GLU A 155 10.62 -26.38 -9.77
N ASN A 156 9.51 -26.82 -9.20
CA ASN A 156 8.18 -26.40 -9.59
C ASN A 156 7.90 -24.93 -9.22
N PRO A 157 7.19 -24.18 -10.10
CA PRO A 157 6.82 -22.81 -9.81
C PRO A 157 5.84 -22.70 -8.64
N ILE A 158 6.03 -21.68 -7.80
CA ILE A 158 5.10 -21.34 -6.72
C ILE A 158 4.02 -20.42 -7.28
N PHE A 159 2.76 -20.85 -7.19
CA PHE A 159 1.61 -20.02 -7.56
C PHE A 159 1.03 -19.29 -6.34
N VAL A 160 0.96 -17.96 -6.43
CA VAL A 160 0.24 -17.13 -5.47
C VAL A 160 -1.16 -16.89 -6.02
N ILE A 161 -2.18 -17.35 -5.28
CA ILE A 161 -3.58 -17.24 -5.70
C ILE A 161 -4.32 -16.31 -4.75
N PRO A 162 -4.91 -15.20 -5.23
CA PRO A 162 -5.75 -14.35 -4.42
C PRO A 162 -7.01 -15.11 -3.99
N VAL A 163 -7.25 -15.18 -2.69
CA VAL A 163 -8.45 -15.84 -2.14
C VAL A 163 -9.62 -14.85 -2.15
N PRO A 164 -10.70 -15.11 -2.90
CA PRO A 164 -11.85 -14.20 -2.94
C PRO A 164 -12.63 -14.24 -1.61
N SER A 165 -13.10 -13.07 -1.18
CA SER A 165 -13.89 -12.92 0.06
C SER A 165 -15.34 -13.40 -0.04
N SER A 166 -15.90 -13.48 -1.25
CA SER A 166 -17.16 -14.18 -1.63
C SER A 166 -17.53 -13.83 -3.07
N LYS A 167 -18.39 -14.64 -3.71
CA LYS A 167 -18.95 -14.31 -5.05
C LYS A 167 -19.68 -12.96 -5.07
N TYR A 168 -20.40 -12.62 -3.99
CA TYR A 168 -21.10 -11.33 -3.87
C TYR A 168 -20.12 -10.15 -3.82
N SER A 169 -19.07 -10.25 -2.99
CA SER A 169 -18.03 -9.21 -2.89
C SER A 169 -17.32 -9.00 -4.23
N SER A 170 -17.00 -10.07 -4.95
CA SER A 170 -16.38 -9.97 -6.29
C SER A 170 -17.31 -9.31 -7.31
N ARG A 171 -18.62 -9.64 -7.31
CA ARG A 171 -19.60 -9.02 -8.22
C ARG A 171 -19.84 -7.54 -7.91
N HIS A 172 -19.97 -7.19 -6.63
CA HIS A 172 -20.20 -5.82 -6.20
C HIS A 172 -19.01 -4.91 -6.57
N ARG A 173 -17.78 -5.43 -6.47
CA ARG A 173 -16.58 -4.72 -6.95
C ARG A 173 -16.46 -4.74 -8.48
N GLY A 174 -16.99 -5.74 -9.17
CA GLY A 174 -16.93 -5.82 -10.63
C GLY A 174 -15.56 -6.22 -11.22
N ARG A 175 -14.58 -6.60 -10.38
CA ARG A 175 -13.31 -7.20 -10.84
C ARG A 175 -12.70 -8.16 -9.82
N LYS A 176 -11.76 -8.97 -10.30
CA LYS A 176 -10.83 -9.72 -9.45
C LYS A 176 -9.64 -8.83 -9.10
N HIS A 177 -9.15 -8.94 -7.87
CA HIS A 177 -7.92 -8.29 -7.43
C HIS A 177 -6.76 -9.27 -7.65
N MET A 178 -5.55 -8.74 -7.87
CA MET A 178 -4.32 -9.53 -8.00
C MET A 178 -4.08 -10.44 -6.80
#